data_AF-A0A9E5U353-F1
#
_entry.id   AF-A0A9E5U353-F1
#
_cell.length_a   1.000
_cell.length_b   1.000
_cell.length_c   1.000
_cell.angle_alpha   90.00
_cell.angle_beta   90.00
_cell.angle_gamma   90.00
#
_symmetry.space_group_name_H-M   'P 1'
#
loop_
_entity.id
_entity.type
_entity.pdbx_description
1 polymer ?
#
loop_
_entity_poly.entity_id
_entity_poly.type
_entity_poly.pdbx_seq_one_letter_code
_entity_poly.pdbx_strand_id
1 'polypeptide(L)'
;GFGFTVTGGVEYDFLTKQWGTHDVQVRYRHRGGLADVTVGQRRYRPYFPVWSIWGVFSPVGYNRQFASMAVYPIAGLVLRTEGYRFEYEDTETQTPLGVFEDGGWSWSAGGTYAGVRNFVFDANYRAQFGPGASSQGFD
;
A
#
# COMPACT_ATOMS: atom_id res chain seq x y z
N GLY A 1 12.24 -12.48 -18.86
CA GLY A 1 10.93 -12.80 -19.45
C GLY A 1 9.97 -11.66 -19.20
N PHE A 2 9.06 -11.39 -20.15
CA PHE A 2 7.89 -10.56 -19.88
C PHE A 2 6.75 -11.42 -19.37
N GLY A 3 5.84 -10.82 -18.63
CA GLY A 3 4.63 -11.51 -18.23
C GLY A 3 3.84 -10.76 -17.19
N PHE A 4 2.66 -11.30 -16.95
CA PHE A 4 1.82 -10.96 -15.82
C PHE A 4 2.00 -12.04 -14.75
N THR A 5 2.08 -11.62 -13.50
CA THR A 5 2.03 -12.49 -12.34
C THR A 5 0.91 -12.00 -11.45
N VAL A 6 0.00 -12.90 -11.11
CA VAL A 6 -1.10 -12.62 -10.18
C VAL A 6 -0.79 -13.35 -8.88
N THR A 7 -0.92 -12.66 -7.76
CA THR A 7 -0.77 -13.23 -6.42
C THR A 7 -1.94 -12.75 -5.57
N GLY A 8 -2.48 -13.61 -4.73
CA GLY A 8 -3.52 -13.21 -3.79
C GLY A 8 -3.72 -14.26 -2.71
N GLY A 9 -4.38 -13.82 -1.63
CA GLY A 9 -4.69 -14.61 -0.47
C GLY A 9 -6.06 -14.24 0.08
N VAL A 10 -6.73 -15.19 0.72
CA VAL A 10 -8.00 -14.95 1.41
C VAL A 10 -8.10 -15.85 2.63
N GLU A 11 -8.57 -15.27 3.73
CA GLU A 11 -8.87 -15.98 4.96
C GLU A 11 -10.38 -16.15 5.11
N TYR A 12 -10.80 -17.36 5.49
CA TYR A 12 -12.19 -17.66 5.83
C TYR A 12 -12.23 -18.34 7.19
N ASP A 13 -12.95 -17.73 8.14
CA ASP A 13 -13.20 -18.33 9.44
C ASP A 13 -14.50 -19.14 9.44
N PHE A 14 -14.37 -20.45 9.63
CA PHE A 14 -15.50 -21.38 9.69
C PHE A 14 -16.33 -21.25 10.99
N LEU A 15 -15.74 -20.75 12.08
CA LEU A 15 -16.42 -20.60 13.37
C LEU A 15 -17.38 -19.40 13.35
N THR A 16 -16.90 -18.27 12.84
CA THR A 16 -17.71 -17.04 12.72
C THR A 16 -18.44 -16.94 11.38
N LYS A 17 -18.15 -17.82 10.42
CA LYS A 17 -18.65 -17.82 9.03
C LYS A 17 -18.37 -16.51 8.28
N GLN A 18 -17.24 -15.87 8.59
CA GLN A 18 -16.87 -14.57 8.04
C GLN A 18 -15.62 -14.66 7.18
N TRP A 19 -15.57 -13.80 6.16
CA TRP A 19 -14.35 -13.52 5.40
C TRP A 19 -13.45 -12.58 6.21
N GLY A 20 -12.20 -13.00 6.39
CA GLY A 20 -11.16 -12.27 7.10
C GLY A 20 -10.35 -11.36 6.18
N THR A 21 -9.02 -11.35 6.38
CA THR A 21 -8.12 -10.59 5.52
C THR A 21 -8.10 -11.19 4.11
N HIS A 22 -8.11 -10.32 3.09
CA HIS A 22 -7.87 -10.73 1.71
C HIS A 22 -6.99 -9.73 0.97
N ASP A 23 -6.19 -10.24 0.05
CA ASP A 23 -5.30 -9.46 -0.79
C ASP A 23 -5.26 -10.01 -2.21
N VAL A 24 -5.09 -9.12 -3.17
CA VAL A 24 -4.80 -9.49 -4.54
C VAL A 24 -3.89 -8.44 -5.16
N GLN A 25 -2.89 -8.89 -5.90
CA GLN A 25 -1.97 -8.04 -6.65
C GLN A 25 -1.67 -8.64 -8.02
N VAL A 26 -1.44 -7.74 -8.96
CA VAL A 26 -1.00 -8.05 -10.32
C VAL A 26 0.31 -7.32 -10.56
N ARG A 27 1.32 -8.06 -11.00
CA ARG A 27 2.61 -7.53 -11.43
C ARG A 27 2.78 -7.75 -12.92
N TYR A 28 3.23 -6.72 -13.62
CA TYR A 28 3.61 -6.76 -15.02
C TYR A 28 5.09 -6.44 -15.17
N ARG A 29 5.81 -7.28 -15.93
CA ARG A 29 7.21 -7.03 -16.30
C ARG A 29 7.36 -6.91 -17.81
N HIS A 30 7.96 -5.82 -18.26
CA HIS A 30 8.22 -5.59 -19.68
C HIS A 30 9.31 -6.53 -20.23
N ARG A 31 9.24 -6.86 -21.53
CA ARG A 31 10.11 -7.88 -22.19
C ARG A 31 11.58 -7.52 -22.18
N GLY A 32 11.88 -6.23 -22.27
CA GLY A 32 13.24 -5.69 -22.19
C GLY A 32 13.68 -5.26 -20.79
N GLY A 33 12.90 -5.55 -19.73
CA GLY A 33 13.21 -5.09 -18.37
C GLY A 33 13.06 -3.58 -18.15
N LEU A 34 12.59 -2.85 -19.17
CA LEU A 34 12.41 -1.39 -19.15
C LEU A 34 11.36 -0.88 -18.16
N ALA A 35 10.44 -1.75 -17.74
CA ALA A 35 9.38 -1.40 -16.81
C ALA A 35 8.95 -2.59 -15.96
N ASP A 36 8.61 -2.29 -14.71
CA ASP A 36 8.00 -3.18 -13.73
C ASP A 36 6.85 -2.42 -13.08
N VAL A 37 5.63 -2.96 -13.14
CA VAL A 37 4.42 -2.32 -12.61
C VAL A 37 3.72 -3.30 -11.70
N THR A 38 3.31 -2.86 -10.51
CA THR A 38 2.51 -3.64 -9.58
C THR A 38 1.30 -2.84 -9.17
N VAL A 39 0.13 -3.47 -9.17
CA VAL A 39 -1.13 -2.90 -8.67
C VAL A 39 -1.83 -3.92 -7.79
N GLY A 40 -2.50 -3.48 -6.74
CA GLY A 40 -3.19 -4.40 -5.85
C GLY A 40 -4.15 -3.75 -4.88
N GLN A 41 -4.89 -4.60 -4.19
CA GLN A 41 -5.78 -4.23 -3.10
C GLN A 41 -5.61 -5.20 -1.93
N ARG A 42 -5.85 -4.71 -0.73
CA ARG A 42 -5.86 -5.48 0.51
C ARG A 42 -6.97 -4.98 1.41
N ARG A 43 -7.82 -5.89 1.89
CA ARG A 43 -8.69 -5.65 3.03
C ARG A 43 -8.09 -6.36 4.22
N TYR A 44 -7.75 -5.61 5.26
CA TYR A 44 -7.33 -6.14 6.53
C TYR A 44 -8.52 -6.12 7.49
N ARG A 45 -8.83 -7.29 8.06
CA ARG A 45 -9.82 -7.42 9.13
C ARG A 45 -9.16 -8.13 10.31
N PRO A 46 -9.00 -7.45 11.46
CA PRO A 46 -8.40 -8.09 12.62
C PRO A 46 -9.30 -9.20 13.14
N TYR A 47 -8.70 -10.35 13.41
CA TYR A 47 -9.37 -11.50 14.00
C TYR A 47 -9.10 -11.57 15.50
N PHE A 48 -10.15 -11.80 16.29
CA PHE A 48 -10.00 -12.09 17.71
C PHE A 48 -10.69 -13.40 18.10
N PRO A 49 -10.04 -14.20 18.96
CA PRO A 49 -10.69 -15.37 19.53
C PRO A 49 -11.90 -14.98 20.39
N VAL A 50 -12.94 -15.81 20.34
CA VAL A 50 -14.23 -15.61 21.05
C VAL A 50 -14.08 -15.45 22.57
N TRP A 51 -12.93 -15.84 23.13
CA TRP A 51 -12.62 -15.77 24.56
C TRP A 51 -11.87 -14.49 24.98
N SER A 52 -11.61 -13.54 24.07
CA SER A 52 -10.85 -12.34 24.40
C SER A 52 -11.77 -11.15 24.75
N ILE A 53 -11.61 -10.61 25.97
CA ILE A 53 -12.30 -9.40 26.46
C ILE A 53 -11.83 -8.13 25.69
N TRP A 54 -10.73 -8.25 24.93
CA TRP A 54 -10.04 -7.13 24.28
C TRP A 54 -10.61 -6.72 22.91
N GLY A 55 -11.68 -7.34 22.43
CA GLY A 55 -12.28 -7.04 21.12
C GLY A 55 -12.70 -5.58 20.93
N VAL A 56 -12.93 -4.82 22.00
CA VAL A 56 -13.27 -3.38 21.98
C VAL A 56 -12.05 -2.48 21.67
N PHE A 57 -10.82 -2.96 21.85
CA PHE A 57 -9.58 -2.23 21.53
C PHE A 57 -8.96 -2.68 20.21
N SER A 58 -9.74 -3.36 19.37
CA SER A 58 -9.27 -3.90 18.09
C SER A 58 -8.79 -2.78 17.17
N PRO A 59 -7.70 -3.00 16.41
CA PRO A 59 -7.40 -2.14 15.27
C PRO A 59 -8.64 -2.07 14.37
N VAL A 60 -8.97 -0.90 13.85
CA VAL A 60 -10.07 -0.78 12.89
C VAL A 60 -9.65 -1.50 11.61
N GLY A 61 -10.55 -2.31 11.06
CA GLY A 61 -10.33 -2.91 9.73
C GLY A 61 -10.07 -1.82 8.70
N TYR A 62 -9.32 -2.12 7.65
CA TYR A 62 -9.09 -1.13 6.60
C TYR A 62 -9.01 -1.78 5.23
N ASN A 63 -9.40 -1.02 4.21
CA ASN A 63 -9.22 -1.34 2.81
C ASN A 63 -8.09 -0.46 2.26
N ARG A 64 -7.15 -1.05 1.54
CA ARG A 64 -6.04 -0.33 0.92
C ARG A 64 -5.87 -0.75 -0.53
N GLN A 65 -5.77 0.23 -1.41
CA GLN A 65 -5.36 0.02 -2.80
C GLN A 65 -3.97 0.60 -2.99
N PHE A 66 -3.11 -0.08 -3.73
CA PHE A 66 -1.74 0.36 -3.95
C PHE A 66 -1.30 0.12 -5.39
N ALA A 67 -0.36 0.96 -5.83
CA ALA A 67 0.29 0.83 -7.11
C ALA A 67 1.77 1.21 -6.97
N SER A 68 2.64 0.56 -7.73
CA SER A 68 4.03 0.94 -7.88
C SER A 68 4.50 0.70 -9.30
N MET A 69 5.46 1.50 -9.74
CA MET A 69 6.07 1.40 -11.04
C MET A 69 7.55 1.74 -10.94
N ALA A 70 8.39 0.94 -11.59
CA ALA A 70 9.79 1.23 -11.84
C ALA A 70 10.04 1.21 -13.34
N VAL A 71 10.69 2.25 -13.87
CA VAL A 71 11.11 2.31 -15.26
C VAL A 71 12.62 2.52 -15.36
N TYR A 72 13.21 2.00 -16.43
CA TYR A 72 14.65 1.98 -16.67
C TYR A 72 14.93 2.64 -18.03
N PRO A 73 14.89 3.98 -18.13
CA PRO A 73 14.94 4.67 -19.42
C PRO A 73 16.29 4.52 -20.13
N ILE A 74 17.36 4.49 -19.35
CA ILE A 74 18.75 4.36 -19.81
C ILE A 74 19.53 3.50 -18.82
N ALA A 75 20.71 3.01 -19.24
CA ALA A 75 21.60 2.26 -18.37
C ALA A 75 21.97 3.08 -17.13
N GLY A 76 21.81 2.48 -15.95
CA GLY A 76 22.11 3.10 -14.67
C GLY A 76 21.04 4.06 -14.12
N LEU A 77 19.98 4.39 -14.87
CA LEU A 77 18.87 5.21 -14.38
C LEU A 77 17.64 4.35 -14.05
N VAL A 78 17.10 4.53 -12.85
CA VAL A 78 15.80 3.98 -12.47
C VAL A 78 14.92 5.10 -11.96
N LEU A 79 13.72 5.24 -12.53
CA LEU A 79 12.68 6.10 -11.98
C LEU A 79 11.65 5.21 -11.29
N ARG A 80 11.25 5.58 -10.08
CA ARG A 80 10.29 4.83 -9.27
C ARG A 80 9.16 5.76 -8.86
N THR A 81 7.95 5.22 -8.89
CA THR A 81 6.80 5.82 -8.23
C THR A 81 6.02 4.74 -7.51
N GLU A 82 5.47 5.09 -6.36
CA GLU A 82 4.57 4.22 -5.63
C GLU A 82 3.52 5.06 -4.93
N GLY A 83 2.38 4.47 -4.66
CA GLY A 83 1.36 5.10 -3.85
C GLY A 83 0.31 4.12 -3.39
N TYR A 84 -0.42 4.55 -2.37
CA TYR A 84 -1.56 3.84 -1.85
C TYR A 84 -2.62 4.82 -1.37
N ARG A 85 -3.87 4.35 -1.38
CA ARG A 85 -4.97 4.97 -0.66
C ARG A 85 -5.56 3.96 0.30
N PHE A 86 -6.04 4.41 1.45
CA PHE A 86 -6.69 3.56 2.43
C PHE A 86 -7.94 4.22 2.99
N GLU A 87 -8.82 3.38 3.51
CA GLU A 87 -10.08 3.75 4.15
C GLU A 87 -10.33 2.75 5.28
N TYR A 88 -10.55 3.27 6.48
CA TYR A 88 -10.91 2.48 7.65
C TYR A 88 -12.38 2.06 7.56
N GLU A 89 -12.68 0.89 8.12
CA GLU A 89 -14.06 0.43 8.28
C GLU A 89 -14.79 1.26 9.33
N ASP A 90 -16.13 1.32 9.24
CA ASP A 90 -16.96 2.00 10.23
C ASP A 90 -16.69 1.42 11.63
N THR A 91 -16.47 2.31 12.59
CA THR A 91 -16.23 1.93 13.99
C THR A 91 -17.52 1.76 14.79
N GLU A 92 -18.69 1.98 14.16
CA GLU A 92 -20.04 1.98 14.76
C GLU A 92 -20.16 2.89 16.01
N THR A 93 -19.18 3.78 16.20
CA THR A 93 -19.03 4.62 17.38
C THR A 93 -19.40 6.05 17.00
N GLN A 94 -20.67 6.42 17.17
CA GLN A 94 -21.11 7.80 16.99
C GLN A 94 -20.62 8.65 18.15
N THR A 95 -19.65 9.52 17.90
CA THR A 95 -19.24 10.52 18.90
C THR A 95 -19.94 11.85 18.62
N PRO A 96 -20.43 12.58 19.64
CA PRO A 96 -20.97 13.93 19.46
C PRO A 96 -19.90 14.97 19.05
N LEU A 97 -18.62 14.57 19.00
CA LEU A 97 -17.46 15.46 18.92
C LEU A 97 -17.04 15.80 17.48
N GLY A 98 -17.64 15.18 16.46
CA GLY A 98 -17.44 15.55 15.06
C GLY A 98 -17.29 14.35 14.11
N VAL A 99 -17.22 14.64 12.82
CA VAL A 99 -16.82 13.69 11.77
C VAL A 99 -15.29 13.68 11.70
N PHE A 100 -14.69 12.50 11.84
CA PHE A 100 -13.24 12.31 11.76
C PHE A 100 -12.86 11.75 10.39
N GLU A 101 -11.66 12.10 9.92
CA GLU A 101 -11.11 11.54 8.68
C GLU A 101 -10.90 10.02 8.85
N ASP A 102 -11.54 9.23 8.00
CA ASP A 102 -11.52 7.76 8.00
C ASP A 102 -10.60 7.19 6.91
N GLY A 103 -9.97 8.05 6.11
CA GLY A 103 -9.16 7.64 4.97
C GLY A 103 -7.90 8.48 4.77
N GLY A 104 -7.11 8.06 3.80
CA GLY A 104 -5.88 8.74 3.47
C GLY A 104 -5.21 8.22 2.21
N TRP A 105 -4.15 8.89 1.82
CA TRP A 105 -3.31 8.49 0.71
C TRP A 105 -1.85 8.87 0.97
N SER A 106 -0.95 8.14 0.32
CA SER A 106 0.47 8.48 0.26
C SER A 106 0.98 8.13 -1.13
N TRP A 107 1.83 8.97 -1.69
CA TRP A 107 2.60 8.63 -2.88
C TRP A 107 4.02 9.16 -2.77
N SER A 108 4.91 8.52 -3.51
CA SER A 108 6.26 8.99 -3.74
C SER A 108 6.68 8.81 -5.18
N ALA A 109 7.58 9.68 -5.62
CA ALA A 109 8.25 9.58 -6.89
C ALA A 109 9.71 9.97 -6.72
N GLY A 110 10.60 9.21 -7.33
CA GLY A 110 12.02 9.45 -7.23
C GLY A 110 12.81 8.78 -8.34
N GLY A 111 14.11 9.07 -8.36
CA GLY A 111 15.02 8.54 -9.36
C GLY A 111 16.40 8.30 -8.79
N THR A 112 16.98 7.16 -9.15
CA THR A 112 18.37 6.84 -8.84
C THR A 112 19.18 6.74 -10.13
N TYR A 113 20.31 7.43 -10.20
CA TYR A 113 21.27 7.33 -11.29
C TYR A 113 22.64 6.87 -10.79
N ALA A 114 23.07 5.70 -11.25
CA ALA A 114 24.35 5.07 -10.94
C ALA A 114 25.24 4.90 -12.18
N GLY A 115 25.12 5.79 -13.17
CA GLY A 115 25.91 5.74 -14.41
C GLY A 115 27.27 6.43 -14.33
N VAL A 116 27.61 7.07 -13.21
CA VAL A 116 28.85 7.86 -13.04
C VAL A 116 29.75 7.18 -12.02
N ARG A 117 30.79 6.45 -12.46
CA ARG A 117 31.83 5.79 -11.62
C ARG A 117 31.49 5.67 -10.13
N ASN A 118 32.15 6.44 -9.27
CA ASN A 118 32.07 6.33 -7.81
C ASN A 118 30.91 7.13 -7.20
N PHE A 119 29.93 7.55 -8.01
CA PHE A 119 28.83 8.40 -7.61
C PHE A 119 27.48 7.74 -7.90
N VAL A 120 26.58 7.87 -6.95
CA VAL A 120 25.16 7.55 -7.10
C VAL A 120 24.38 8.80 -6.75
N PHE A 121 23.52 9.23 -7.65
CA PHE A 121 22.58 10.31 -7.40
C PHE A 121 21.22 9.72 -7.09
N ASP A 122 20.59 10.17 -6.03
CA ASP A 122 19.23 9.78 -5.64
C ASP A 122 18.45 11.03 -5.31
N ALA A 123 17.19 11.07 -5.71
CA ALA A 123 16.27 12.14 -5.36
C ALA A 123 14.88 11.54 -5.21
N ASN A 124 14.20 11.87 -4.11
CA ASN A 124 12.86 11.36 -3.84
C ASN A 124 11.95 12.46 -3.27
N TYR A 125 10.70 12.45 -3.72
CA TYR A 125 9.63 13.27 -3.18
C TYR A 125 8.50 12.40 -2.65
N ARG A 126 7.97 12.75 -1.47
CA ARG A 126 6.84 12.08 -0.86
C ARG A 126 5.77 13.08 -0.43
N ALA A 127 4.52 12.74 -0.73
CA ALA A 127 3.36 13.42 -0.20
C ALA A 127 2.38 12.42 0.42
N GLN A 128 1.80 12.80 1.56
CA GLN A 128 0.84 11.97 2.28
C GLN A 128 -0.22 12.82 2.96
N PHE A 129 -1.41 12.24 3.10
CA PHE A 129 -2.58 12.79 3.76
C PHE A 129 -3.34 11.68 4.48
N GLY A 130 -3.91 11.99 5.64
CA GLY A 130 -4.74 11.08 6.43
C GLY A 130 -4.35 11.05 7.90
N PRO A 131 -5.06 10.26 8.72
CA PRO A 131 -4.80 10.14 10.15
C PRO A 131 -3.35 9.75 10.45
N GLY A 132 -2.66 10.54 11.27
CA GLY A 132 -1.26 10.31 11.66
C GLY A 132 -0.21 10.71 10.61
N ALA A 133 -0.59 11.38 9.52
CA ALA A 133 0.35 11.84 8.50
C ALA A 133 1.17 13.06 8.97
N SER A 134 2.51 13.00 8.86
CA SER A 134 3.37 14.20 8.78
C SER A 134 3.38 14.73 7.35
N SER A 135 3.23 16.04 7.16
CA SER A 135 3.18 16.69 5.84
C SER A 135 4.44 16.44 4.98
N GLN A 136 4.26 16.56 3.66
CA GLN A 136 5.20 16.42 2.52
C GLN A 136 6.71 16.54 2.84
N GLY A 137 7.54 15.70 2.22
CA GLY A 137 8.99 15.67 2.44
C GLY A 137 9.83 15.42 1.18
N PHE A 138 11.09 15.83 1.23
CA PHE A 138 12.12 15.64 0.21
C PHE A 138 13.33 14.96 0.86
N ASP A 139 13.90 13.97 0.18
CA ASP A 139 15.15 13.28 0.56
C ASP A 139 16.13 13.29 -0.62
#